data_AF-A0A7C3QSJ6-F1
#
_entry.id   AF-A0A7C3QSJ6-F1
#
_cell.length_a   1.000
_cell.length_b   1.000
_cell.length_c   1.000
_cell.angle_alpha   90.00
_cell.angle_beta   90.00
_cell.angle_gamma   90.00
#
_symmetry.space_group_name_H-M   'P 1'
#
loop_
_entity.id
_entity.type
_entity.pdbx_description
1 polymer ?
#
loop_
_entity_poly.entity_id
_entity_poly.type
_entity_poly.pdbx_seq_one_letter_code
_entity_poly.pdbx_strand_id
1 'polypeptide(L)'
;MKRYLQEAGELKKAIGDQPLSRNYVEHARRVESIEAKRGAAGRQVRIHVRDYMNRVSDILKILVEDINSGNKIVDNKSEVLKFDLASEQKRRLNGKSVAECIKDAYSFSLALSDRIENRDLFGGVIELPEEDFRAGFFSTGQIAETDHE
;
A
#
# COMPACT_ATOMS: atom_id res chain seq x y z
N MET A 1 10.68 -0.08 -11.74
CA MET A 1 10.65 -1.37 -11.00
C MET A 1 11.95 -2.16 -11.08
N LYS A 2 12.52 -2.43 -12.27
CA LYS A 2 13.80 -3.16 -12.42
C LYS A 2 14.95 -2.60 -11.56
N ARG A 3 15.10 -1.26 -11.55
CA ARG A 3 16.09 -0.56 -10.72
C ARG A 3 15.92 -0.86 -9.23
N TYR A 4 14.70 -0.81 -8.69
CA TYR A 4 14.45 -1.14 -7.28
C TYR A 4 14.85 -2.59 -6.94
N LEU A 5 14.53 -3.55 -7.82
CA LEU A 5 14.90 -4.95 -7.62
C LEU A 5 16.42 -5.15 -7.62
N GLN A 6 17.12 -4.45 -8.50
CA GLN A 6 18.57 -4.44 -8.54
C GLN A 6 19.16 -3.91 -7.22
N GLU A 7 18.75 -2.71 -6.80
CA GLU A 7 19.25 -2.06 -5.57
C GLU A 7 18.90 -2.88 -4.31
N ALA A 8 17.73 -3.53 -4.28
CA ALA A 8 17.35 -4.46 -3.20
C ALA A 8 18.25 -5.70 -3.16
N GLY A 9 18.60 -6.25 -4.32
CA GLY A 9 19.55 -7.35 -4.44
C GLY A 9 20.97 -6.96 -4.03
N GLU A 10 21.41 -5.76 -4.40
CA GLU A 10 22.71 -5.19 -4.01
C GLU A 10 22.77 -4.94 -2.50
N LEU A 11 21.71 -4.41 -1.89
CA LEU A 11 21.64 -4.24 -0.44
C LEU A 11 21.74 -5.58 0.29
N LYS A 12 21.02 -6.61 -0.16
CA LYS A 12 21.07 -7.94 0.44
C LYS A 12 22.48 -8.53 0.39
N LYS A 13 23.21 -8.32 -0.73
CA LYS A 13 24.62 -8.74 -0.85
C LYS A 13 25.52 -7.94 0.10
N ALA A 14 25.39 -6.61 0.13
CA ALA A 14 26.21 -5.75 0.97
C ALA A 14 26.05 -6.04 2.48
N ILE A 15 24.84 -6.39 2.93
CA ILE A 15 24.59 -6.82 4.32
C ILE A 15 25.18 -8.21 4.59
N GLY A 16 25.13 -9.12 3.60
CA GLY A 16 25.67 -10.47 3.72
C GLY A 16 27.20 -10.54 3.70
N ASP A 17 27.87 -9.54 3.13
CA ASP A 17 29.33 -9.41 3.15
C ASP A 17 29.80 -9.13 4.60
N GLN A 18 30.55 -10.06 5.20
CA GLN A 18 31.13 -9.86 6.53
C GLN A 18 32.23 -8.79 6.49
N PRO A 19 32.16 -7.73 7.31
CA PRO A 19 33.22 -6.74 7.37
C PRO A 19 34.49 -7.38 7.97
N LEU A 20 35.61 -7.28 7.25
CA LEU A 20 36.92 -7.53 7.84
C LEU A 20 37.13 -6.51 8.97
N SER A 21 37.57 -6.97 10.14
CA SER A 21 37.66 -6.23 11.42
C SER A 21 38.23 -4.79 11.31
N ARG A 22 39.07 -4.50 10.32
CA ARG A 22 39.69 -3.18 10.10
C ARG A 22 38.88 -2.18 9.26
N ASN A 23 37.86 -2.63 8.52
CA ASN A 23 37.13 -1.83 7.51
C ASN A 23 35.64 -1.63 7.82
N TYR A 24 35.21 -1.80 9.08
CA TYR A 24 33.80 -1.71 9.47
C TYR A 24 33.13 -0.37 9.08
N VAL A 25 33.84 0.75 9.25
CA VAL A 25 33.30 2.09 8.93
C VAL A 25 33.06 2.26 7.42
N GLU A 26 33.95 1.75 6.58
CA GLU A 26 33.78 1.79 5.12
C GLU A 26 32.64 0.89 4.66
N HIS A 27 32.51 -0.28 5.28
CA HIS A 27 31.40 -1.19 5.04
C HIS A 27 30.06 -0.56 5.43
N ALA A 28 29.96 0.06 6.61
CA ALA A 28 28.76 0.76 7.07
C ALA A 28 28.35 1.89 6.10
N ARG A 29 29.30 2.74 5.68
CA ARG A 29 29.04 3.80 4.68
C ARG A 29 28.57 3.26 3.34
N ARG A 30 29.14 2.11 2.91
CA ARG A 30 28.72 1.45 1.67
C ARG A 30 27.29 0.93 1.77
N VAL A 31 26.94 0.29 2.88
CA VAL A 31 25.57 -0.22 3.13
C VAL A 31 24.58 0.94 3.15
N GLU A 32 24.89 2.03 3.88
CA GLU A 32 24.07 3.23 3.97
C GLU A 32 23.84 3.87 2.59
N SER A 33 24.88 3.97 1.76
CA SER A 33 24.77 4.49 0.39
C SER A 33 23.83 3.65 -0.48
N ILE A 34 23.94 2.32 -0.40
CA ILE A 34 23.09 1.40 -1.16
C ILE A 34 21.65 1.46 -0.64
N GLU A 35 21.45 1.58 0.67
CA GLU A 35 20.13 1.75 1.27
C GLU A 35 19.45 3.04 0.80
N ALA A 36 20.18 4.16 0.75
CA ALA A 36 19.67 5.42 0.22
C ALA A 36 19.23 5.29 -1.26
N LYS A 37 20.04 4.61 -2.10
CA LYS A 37 19.70 4.34 -3.51
C LYS A 37 18.46 3.47 -3.65
N ARG A 38 18.37 2.39 -2.87
CA ARG A 38 17.17 1.53 -2.80
C ARG A 38 15.94 2.33 -2.38
N GLY A 39 16.07 3.18 -1.35
CA GLY A 39 15.00 4.05 -0.87
C GLY A 39 14.49 5.00 -1.95
N ALA A 40 15.40 5.65 -2.68
CA ALA A 40 15.06 6.51 -3.81
C ALA A 40 14.37 5.72 -4.94
N ALA A 41 14.90 4.56 -5.32
CA ALA A 41 14.28 3.69 -6.33
C ALA A 41 12.89 3.19 -5.88
N GLY A 42 12.71 2.92 -4.58
CA GLY A 42 11.43 2.53 -3.97
C GLY A 42 10.39 3.64 -4.06
N ARG A 43 10.77 4.89 -3.74
CA ARG A 43 9.89 6.07 -3.91
C ARG A 43 9.40 6.19 -5.36
N GLN A 44 10.30 6.04 -6.33
CA GLN A 44 9.93 6.10 -7.75
C GLN A 44 8.94 5.00 -8.14
N VAL A 45 9.12 3.77 -7.65
CA VAL A 45 8.15 2.69 -7.89
C VAL A 45 6.77 3.04 -7.32
N ARG A 46 6.72 3.61 -6.11
CA ARG A 46 5.44 3.97 -5.49
C ARG A 46 4.73 5.09 -6.23
N ILE A 47 5.45 6.13 -6.67
CA ILE A 47 4.91 7.17 -7.56
C ILE A 47 4.29 6.54 -8.81
N HIS A 48 4.96 5.59 -9.46
CA HIS A 48 4.37 4.91 -10.61
C HIS A 48 3.10 4.12 -10.28
N VAL A 49 3.04 3.47 -9.10
CA VAL A 49 1.83 2.78 -8.63
C VAL A 49 0.70 3.78 -8.39
N ARG A 50 0.98 4.91 -7.72
CA ARG A 50 0.01 6.00 -7.52
C ARG A 50 -0.54 6.52 -8.84
N ASP A 51 0.33 6.87 -9.78
CA ASP A 51 -0.07 7.42 -11.08
C ASP A 51 -0.90 6.43 -11.89
N TYR A 52 -0.61 5.13 -11.75
CA TYR A 52 -1.44 4.09 -12.34
C TYR A 52 -2.81 4.00 -11.66
N MET A 53 -2.87 4.05 -10.33
CA MET A 53 -4.14 4.03 -9.58
C MET A 53 -5.01 5.26 -9.85
N ASN A 54 -4.42 6.44 -10.07
CA ASN A 54 -5.15 7.63 -10.51
C ASN A 54 -5.81 7.41 -11.89
N ARG A 55 -5.09 6.81 -12.84
CA ARG A 55 -5.69 6.45 -14.15
C ARG A 55 -6.82 5.44 -14.01
N VAL A 56 -6.66 4.45 -13.13
CA VAL A 56 -7.72 3.48 -12.83
C VAL A 56 -8.93 4.20 -12.23
N SER A 57 -8.74 5.11 -11.28
CA SER A 57 -9.83 5.88 -10.68
C SER A 57 -10.55 6.75 -11.71
N ASP A 58 -9.83 7.37 -12.64
CA ASP A 58 -10.43 8.23 -13.68
C ASP A 58 -11.35 7.42 -14.59
N ILE A 59 -10.92 6.22 -14.99
CA ILE A 59 -11.73 5.32 -15.81
C ILE A 59 -12.96 4.83 -15.03
N LEU A 60 -12.76 4.39 -13.78
CA LEU A 60 -13.85 3.86 -12.96
C LEU A 60 -14.87 4.96 -12.59
N LYS A 61 -14.43 6.21 -12.46
CA LYS A 61 -15.30 7.35 -12.17
C LYS A 61 -16.39 7.51 -13.24
N ILE A 62 -16.05 7.33 -14.52
CA ILE A 62 -17.01 7.36 -15.62
C ILE A 62 -18.12 6.32 -15.40
N LEU A 63 -17.75 5.10 -14.99
CA LEU A 63 -18.71 4.03 -14.72
C LEU A 63 -19.56 4.32 -13.48
N VAL A 64 -18.95 4.87 -12.42
CA VAL A 64 -19.68 5.27 -11.20
C VAL A 64 -20.70 6.36 -11.51
N GLU A 65 -20.34 7.36 -12.31
CA GLU A 65 -21.24 8.43 -12.76
C GLU A 65 -22.38 7.86 -13.62
N ASP A 66 -22.10 6.92 -14.51
CA ASP A 66 -23.12 6.24 -15.32
C ASP A 66 -24.14 5.46 -14.45
N ILE A 67 -23.65 4.68 -13.49
CA ILE A 67 -24.49 3.92 -12.54
C ILE A 67 -25.45 4.84 -11.76
N ASN A 68 -24.99 6.06 -11.44
CA ASN A 68 -25.79 7.02 -10.68
C ASN A 68 -26.75 7.85 -11.56
N SER A 69 -26.46 8.03 -12.85
CA SER A 69 -27.17 8.98 -13.73
C SER A 69 -28.13 8.34 -14.75
N GLY A 70 -28.07 7.03 -15.00
CA GLY A 70 -29.05 6.39 -15.87
C GLY A 70 -28.70 5.02 -16.46
N ASN A 71 -27.51 4.47 -16.20
CA ASN A 71 -27.08 3.15 -16.66
C ASN A 71 -27.04 3.01 -18.19
N LYS A 72 -26.38 3.95 -18.87
CA LYS A 72 -26.19 3.88 -20.33
C LYS A 72 -25.04 2.96 -20.72
N ILE A 73 -24.07 2.76 -19.83
CA ILE A 73 -22.88 1.94 -20.04
C ILE A 73 -22.97 0.64 -19.24
N VAL A 74 -23.30 0.72 -17.95
CA VAL A 74 -23.41 -0.44 -17.05
C VAL A 74 -24.87 -0.85 -16.94
N ASP A 75 -25.35 -1.63 -17.91
CA ASP A 75 -26.73 -2.12 -17.97
C ASP A 75 -27.03 -3.20 -16.92
N ASN A 76 -26.03 -4.02 -16.59
CA ASN A 76 -26.14 -5.15 -15.67
C ASN A 76 -25.80 -4.81 -14.20
N LYS A 77 -25.99 -3.55 -13.80
CA LYS A 77 -25.54 -3.05 -12.49
C LYS A 77 -26.05 -3.84 -11.26
N SER A 78 -27.23 -4.45 -11.39
CA SER A 78 -27.90 -5.22 -10.34
C SER A 78 -27.56 -6.71 -10.39
N GLU A 79 -26.90 -7.17 -11.45
CA GLU A 79 -26.46 -8.56 -11.54
C GLU A 79 -25.39 -8.84 -10.49
N VAL A 80 -25.44 -10.06 -9.95
CA VAL A 80 -24.51 -10.51 -8.91
C VAL A 80 -23.29 -11.12 -9.56
N LEU A 81 -22.12 -10.60 -9.23
CA LEU A 81 -20.84 -11.15 -9.65
C LEU A 81 -20.60 -12.48 -8.91
N LYS A 82 -20.36 -13.56 -9.66
CA LYS A 82 -19.99 -14.87 -9.12
C LYS A 82 -18.69 -15.32 -9.77
N PHE A 83 -17.75 -15.77 -8.95
CA PHE A 83 -16.55 -16.45 -9.45
C PHE A 83 -16.81 -17.96 -9.55
N ASP A 84 -16.52 -18.53 -10.70
CA ASP A 84 -16.79 -19.95 -10.98
C ASP A 84 -15.82 -20.89 -10.25
N LEU A 85 -14.60 -20.42 -10.01
CA LEU A 85 -13.58 -21.18 -9.30
C LEU A 85 -13.84 -21.17 -7.79
N ALA A 86 -14.00 -22.36 -7.19
CA ALA A 86 -14.24 -22.51 -5.75
C ALA A 86 -13.16 -21.85 -4.88
N SER A 87 -11.91 -21.79 -5.36
CA SER A 87 -10.81 -21.08 -4.69
C SER A 87 -11.01 -19.55 -4.65
N GLU A 88 -11.78 -19.00 -5.58
CA GLU A 88 -12.01 -17.56 -5.76
C GLU A 88 -13.30 -17.06 -5.13
N GLN A 89 -14.22 -17.98 -4.78
CA GLN A 89 -15.47 -17.64 -4.10
C GLN A 89 -15.28 -17.00 -2.72
N LYS A 90 -14.09 -17.15 -2.12
CA LYS A 90 -13.69 -16.48 -0.87
C LYS A 90 -13.24 -15.02 -1.08
N ARG A 91 -13.12 -14.54 -2.33
CA ARG A 91 -12.72 -13.16 -2.62
C ARG A 91 -13.83 -12.18 -2.22
N ARG A 92 -13.44 -10.98 -1.79
CA ARG A 92 -14.34 -9.95 -1.23
C ARG A 92 -15.45 -9.47 -2.17
N LEU A 93 -15.27 -9.63 -3.48
CA LEU A 93 -16.24 -9.19 -4.50
C LEU A 93 -17.26 -10.28 -4.87
N ASN A 94 -17.02 -11.53 -4.48
CA ASN A 94 -17.95 -12.62 -4.78
C ASN A 94 -19.29 -12.36 -4.09
N GLY A 95 -20.39 -12.50 -4.84
CA GLY A 95 -21.74 -12.30 -4.30
C GLY A 95 -22.16 -10.83 -4.16
N LYS A 96 -21.32 -9.87 -4.58
CA LYS A 96 -21.71 -8.46 -4.68
C LYS A 96 -22.29 -8.15 -6.04
N SER A 97 -23.12 -7.11 -6.12
CA SER A 97 -23.60 -6.59 -7.40
C SER A 97 -22.46 -6.01 -8.23
N VAL A 98 -22.61 -5.96 -9.56
CA VAL A 98 -21.65 -5.30 -10.46
C VAL A 98 -21.43 -3.84 -10.05
N ALA A 99 -22.50 -3.13 -9.66
CA ALA A 99 -22.41 -1.75 -9.18
C ALA A 99 -21.51 -1.61 -7.95
N GLU A 100 -21.69 -2.48 -6.96
CA GLU A 100 -20.87 -2.49 -5.74
C GLU A 100 -19.42 -2.84 -6.06
N CYS A 101 -19.18 -3.80 -6.94
CA CYS A 101 -17.82 -4.16 -7.37
C CYS A 101 -17.08 -2.97 -7.98
N ILE A 102 -17.74 -2.22 -8.86
CA ILE A 102 -17.16 -1.04 -9.52
C ILE A 102 -16.89 0.07 -8.49
N LYS A 103 -17.84 0.34 -7.58
CA LYS A 103 -17.69 1.36 -6.53
C LYS A 103 -16.58 1.00 -5.53
N ASP A 104 -16.45 -0.27 -5.16
CA ASP A 104 -15.38 -0.77 -4.30
C ASP A 104 -14.01 -0.63 -4.96
N ALA A 105 -13.89 -1.00 -6.24
CA ALA A 105 -12.66 -0.85 -7.01
C ALA A 105 -12.25 0.62 -7.15
N TYR A 106 -13.21 1.50 -7.42
CA TYR A 106 -12.99 2.95 -7.49
C TYR A 106 -12.47 3.49 -6.14
N SER A 107 -13.16 3.17 -5.06
CA SER A 107 -12.78 3.58 -3.70
C SER A 107 -11.39 3.06 -3.31
N PHE A 108 -11.08 1.82 -3.67
CA PHE A 108 -9.75 1.24 -3.46
C PHE A 108 -8.66 1.99 -4.23
N SER A 109 -8.90 2.32 -5.50
CA SER A 109 -7.92 3.05 -6.32
C SER A 109 -7.59 4.43 -5.75
N LEU A 110 -8.63 5.17 -5.31
CA LEU A 110 -8.46 6.46 -4.63
C LEU A 110 -7.70 6.31 -3.31
N ALA A 111 -8.12 5.36 -2.47
CA ALA A 111 -7.52 5.16 -1.15
C ALA A 111 -6.05 4.74 -1.23
N LEU A 112 -5.70 3.87 -2.19
CA LEU A 112 -4.32 3.44 -2.40
C LEU A 112 -3.46 4.60 -2.91
N SER A 113 -3.98 5.41 -3.83
CA SER A 113 -3.29 6.59 -4.34
C SER A 113 -2.99 7.59 -3.22
N ASP A 114 -4.01 7.94 -2.42
CA ASP A 114 -3.86 8.87 -1.28
C ASP A 114 -2.87 8.34 -0.23
N ARG A 115 -2.91 7.04 0.07
CA ARG A 115 -1.96 6.44 1.03
C ARG A 115 -0.52 6.49 0.56
N ILE A 116 -0.29 6.34 -0.75
CA ILE A 116 1.05 6.46 -1.34
C ILE A 116 1.51 7.92 -1.37
N GLU A 117 0.61 8.86 -1.60
CA GLU A 117 0.97 10.27 -1.73
C GLU A 117 1.21 10.95 -0.38
N ASN A 118 0.30 10.74 0.57
CA ASN A 118 0.20 11.57 1.77
C ASN A 118 0.29 10.81 3.10
N ARG A 119 0.36 9.47 3.07
CA ARG A 119 0.24 8.67 4.30
C ARG A 119 1.33 7.60 4.43
N ASP A 120 0.98 6.55 5.14
CA ASP A 120 1.83 5.45 5.58
C ASP A 120 2.56 4.71 4.45
N LEU A 121 2.11 4.82 3.20
CA LEU A 121 2.75 4.19 2.06
C LEU A 121 3.69 5.12 1.27
N PHE A 122 3.87 6.40 1.65
CA PHE A 122 4.82 7.31 0.98
C PHE A 122 6.25 6.77 0.95
N GLY A 123 6.64 6.08 2.03
CA GLY A 123 7.95 5.43 2.21
C GLY A 123 9.15 6.37 2.09
N GLY A 124 8.94 7.65 2.45
CA GLY A 124 9.95 8.43 3.15
C GLY A 124 10.03 7.95 4.61
N VAL A 125 11.02 8.44 5.37
CA VAL A 125 11.01 8.25 6.83
C VAL A 125 9.78 8.99 7.33
N ILE A 126 8.68 8.27 7.59
CA ILE A 126 7.72 8.75 8.57
C ILE A 126 8.45 8.49 9.87
N GLU A 127 9.23 9.46 10.32
CA GLU A 127 9.58 9.51 11.74
C GLU A 127 8.22 9.71 12.41
N LEU A 128 7.59 8.59 12.78
CA LEU A 128 6.55 8.66 13.79
C LEU A 128 7.35 8.89 15.07
N PRO A 129 7.29 10.10 15.68
CA PRO A 129 7.94 10.31 16.96
C PRO A 129 7.48 9.20 17.92
N GLU A 130 8.35 8.74 18.81
CA GLU A 130 8.01 7.66 19.75
C GLU A 130 6.69 7.92 20.50
N GLU A 131 6.35 9.19 20.73
CA GLU A 131 5.08 9.61 21.34
C GLU A 131 3.85 9.23 20.50
N ASP A 132 3.89 9.50 19.19
CA ASP A 132 2.79 9.18 18.26
C ASP A 132 2.67 7.67 18.01
N PHE A 133 3.79 6.94 18.05
CA PHE A 133 3.79 5.47 17.99
C PHE A 133 3.10 4.86 19.22
N ARG A 134 3.40 5.39 20.41
CA ARG A 134 2.80 4.92 21.67
C ARG A 134 1.31 5.27 21.74
N ALA A 135 0.90 6.46 21.30
CA ALA A 135 -0.50 6.86 21.27
C ALA A 135 -1.36 5.99 20.34
N GLY A 136 -0.80 5.58 19.19
CA GLY A 136 -1.50 4.76 18.20
C GLY A 136 -1.71 3.29 18.60
N PHE A 137 -0.83 2.71 19.43
CA PHE A 137 -0.90 1.31 19.85
C PHE A 137 -1.56 1.08 21.21
N PHE A 138 -1.50 2.06 22.13
CA PHE A 138 -1.94 1.88 23.52
C PHE A 138 -3.20 2.68 23.91
N SER A 139 -3.84 3.43 23.00
CA SER A 139 -5.04 4.22 23.34
C SER A 139 -6.37 3.44 23.35
N THR A 140 -6.37 2.15 23.01
CA THR A 140 -7.52 1.26 23.27
C THR A 140 -7.18 0.28 24.39
N GLY A 141 -7.28 0.76 25.63
CA GLY A 141 -7.08 -0.08 26.80
C GLY A 141 -7.01 0.69 28.11
N GLN A 142 -7.99 1.55 28.39
CA GLN A 142 -8.31 1.87 29.79
C GLN A 142 -8.85 0.59 30.43
N ILE A 143 -7.96 -0.24 30.96
CA ILE A 143 -8.32 -1.22 31.97
C ILE A 143 -8.39 -0.43 33.26
N ALA A 144 -9.61 -0.18 33.74
CA ALA A 144 -9.84 0.40 35.05
C ALA A 144 -9.22 -0.53 36.10
N GLU A 145 -8.18 -0.05 36.78
CA GLU A 145 -7.74 -0.65 38.05
C GLU A 145 -8.82 -0.33 39.09
N THR A 146 -9.63 -1.34 39.42
CA THR A 146 -10.34 -1.39 40.69
C THR A 146 -9.35 -1.81 41.77
N ASP A 147 -8.99 -0.87 42.63
CA ASP A 147 -8.33 -1.13 43.90
C ASP A 147 -9.25 -1.99 44.78
N HIS A 148 -8.74 -3.16 45.18
CA HIS A 148 -9.31 -3.95 46.29
C HIS A 148 -8.43 -3.72 47.52
N GLU A 149 -9.00 -3.02 48.51
CA GLU A 149 -8.64 -3.17 49.94
C GLU A 149 -9.22 -4.49 50.50
#